data_AF-A0A7V8F637-F1
#
_entry.id   AF-A0A7V8F637-F1
#
_cell.length_a   1.000
_cell.length_b   1.000
_cell.length_c   1.000
_cell.angle_alpha   90.00
_cell.angle_beta   90.00
_cell.angle_gamma   90.00
#
_symmetry.space_group_name_H-M   'P 1'
#
loop_
_entity.id
_entity.type
_entity.pdbx_description
1 polymer ?
#
loop_
_entity_poly.entity_id
_entity_poly.type
_entity_poly.pdbx_seq_one_letter_code
_entity_poly.pdbx_strand_id
1 'polypeptide(L)'
;MRFILNRLFFTAVPLAAALIIAACSPPGPSAPTDAAPVPATTAAAAPRSAPANPALGSPEWLAWVDKSLAVSDDGHGPTPGSAEWDQAVNRKLGQEAPQATPGSAQWQQAVDALLRTRVVTH
;
A
#
# COMPACT_ATOMS: atom_id res chain seq x y z
N MET A 1 -16.87 -31.87 -26.04
CA MET A 1 -15.97 -33.04 -25.97
C MET A 1 -14.65 -32.55 -25.39
N ARG A 2 -14.43 -32.64 -24.08
CA ARG A 2 -13.81 -33.75 -23.30
C ARG A 2 -12.36 -34.04 -23.68
N PHE A 3 -11.44 -33.70 -22.76
CA PHE A 3 -10.29 -34.47 -22.20
C PHE A 3 -9.56 -33.50 -21.24
N ILE A 4 -9.87 -33.38 -19.94
CA ILE A 4 -9.51 -34.27 -18.80
C ILE A 4 -8.13 -34.92 -18.97
N LEU A 5 -7.08 -34.39 -18.31
CA LEU A 5 -6.19 -35.16 -17.43
C LEU A 5 -5.26 -34.28 -16.57
N ASN A 6 -5.60 -34.18 -15.29
CA ASN A 6 -4.76 -34.56 -14.15
C ASN A 6 -3.34 -33.97 -14.00
N ARG A 7 -3.18 -33.09 -13.00
CA ARG A 7 -2.11 -33.25 -12.00
C ARG A 7 -2.53 -32.68 -10.64
N LEU A 8 -3.46 -33.38 -9.99
CA LEU A 8 -3.39 -33.50 -8.53
C LEU A 8 -2.10 -34.26 -8.22
N PHE A 9 -1.21 -33.68 -7.42
CA PHE A 9 -0.47 -34.33 -6.33
C PHE A 9 0.60 -33.39 -5.78
N PHE A 10 0.55 -33.22 -4.44
CA PHE A 10 1.67 -32.91 -3.53
C PHE A 10 2.21 -31.45 -3.58
N THR A 11 2.22 -30.66 -2.50
CA THR A 11 2.35 -30.99 -1.07
C THR A 11 1.73 -29.89 -0.20
N ALA A 12 0.91 -30.29 0.77
CA ALA A 12 0.73 -29.52 2.00
C ALA A 12 2.10 -29.46 2.72
N VAL A 13 2.59 -28.26 3.01
CA VAL A 13 3.70 -28.06 3.95
C VAL A 13 3.11 -27.39 5.19
N PRO A 14 2.83 -28.14 6.27
CA PRO A 14 2.63 -27.56 7.58
C PRO A 14 4.02 -27.43 8.22
N LEU A 15 4.50 -26.20 8.41
CA LEU A 15 5.66 -25.94 9.26
C LEU A 15 5.30 -24.73 10.12
N ALA A 16 4.67 -24.98 11.26
CA ALA A 16 5.35 -25.16 12.55
C ALA A 16 5.95 -23.84 13.05
N ALA A 17 5.32 -23.36 14.12
CA ALA A 17 5.69 -22.27 15.00
C ALA A 17 7.20 -22.10 15.23
N ALA A 18 7.63 -20.84 15.19
CA ALA A 18 8.73 -20.36 16.03
C ALA A 18 8.39 -18.93 16.51
N LEU A 19 7.90 -18.86 17.74
CA LEU A 19 7.88 -17.65 18.56
C LEU A 19 9.33 -17.23 18.82
N ILE A 20 9.73 -16.04 18.39
CA ILE A 20 10.87 -15.34 19.00
C ILE A 20 10.37 -14.02 19.57
N ILE A 21 10.25 -14.05 20.89
CA ILE A 21 9.96 -12.93 21.76
C ILE A 21 11.25 -12.13 21.88
N ALA A 22 11.38 -11.04 21.13
CA ALA A 22 12.40 -10.03 21.37
C ALA A 22 11.75 -8.88 22.14
N ALA A 23 11.65 -9.05 23.46
CA ALA A 23 11.35 -7.99 24.40
C ALA A 23 12.54 -7.02 24.47
N CYS A 24 12.51 -5.95 23.69
CA CYS A 24 13.33 -4.77 23.95
C CYS A 24 12.52 -3.80 24.81
N SER A 25 12.66 -3.95 26.13
CA SER A 25 12.32 -2.93 27.11
C SER A 25 13.33 -1.79 27.05
N PRO A 26 12.92 -0.52 26.88
CA PRO A 26 13.69 0.62 27.34
C PRO A 26 13.28 1.01 28.78
N PRO A 27 14.23 1.36 29.65
CA PRO A 27 13.96 1.77 31.03
C PRO A 27 13.33 3.16 31.10
N GLY A 28 12.28 3.31 31.91
CA GLY A 28 12.02 4.57 32.64
C GLY A 28 12.80 4.56 33.98
N PRO A 29 12.68 5.57 34.86
CA PRO A 29 11.83 6.77 34.82
C PRO A 29 12.58 8.08 35.18
N SER A 30 11.96 9.24 34.94
CA SER A 30 12.04 10.42 35.84
C SER A 30 11.03 11.49 35.41
N ALA A 31 10.12 11.82 36.31
CA ALA A 31 9.39 13.09 36.38
C ALA A 31 9.54 13.58 37.85
N PRO A 32 9.21 14.84 38.21
CA PRO A 32 8.91 16.04 37.43
C PRO A 32 9.78 17.25 37.84
N THR A 33 9.81 18.33 37.06
CA THR A 33 10.07 19.67 37.61
C THR A 33 9.19 20.67 36.90
N ASP A 34 8.40 21.32 37.73
CA ASP A 34 7.46 22.39 37.47
C ASP A 34 8.18 23.62 36.92
N ALA A 35 7.69 24.16 35.79
CA ALA A 35 7.85 25.55 35.40
C ALA A 35 6.86 25.88 34.27
N ALA A 36 5.72 26.46 34.62
CA ALA A 36 4.91 27.26 33.70
C ALA A 36 5.35 28.75 33.82
N PRO A 37 4.93 29.72 32.95
CA PRO A 37 3.98 29.62 31.83
C PRO A 37 4.34 30.42 30.54
N VAL A 38 3.42 30.31 29.55
CA VAL A 38 3.07 31.21 28.39
C VAL A 38 3.94 31.25 27.10
N PRO A 39 3.39 31.64 25.92
CA PRO A 39 2.11 31.25 25.29
C PRO A 39 2.23 30.90 23.77
N ALA A 40 1.13 30.34 23.22
CA ALA A 40 0.68 30.37 21.82
C ALA A 40 1.38 29.52 20.73
N THR A 41 0.53 29.06 19.80
CA THR A 41 0.81 28.35 18.52
C THR A 41 1.35 26.93 18.70
N THR A 42 0.67 25.86 18.30
CA THR A 42 0.08 25.60 16.98
C THR A 42 -0.94 24.47 17.15
N ALA A 43 -1.99 24.48 16.32
CA ALA A 43 -2.96 23.39 16.23
C ALA A 43 -2.27 22.02 16.30
N ALA A 44 -2.84 21.13 17.11
CA ALA A 44 -2.42 19.76 17.22
C ALA A 44 -2.40 19.10 15.84
N ALA A 45 -1.24 19.08 15.19
CA ALA A 45 -0.92 18.06 14.22
C ALA A 45 -0.78 16.78 15.06
N ALA A 46 -1.90 16.07 15.21
CA ALA A 46 -1.87 14.68 15.60
C ALA A 46 -0.73 14.01 14.81
N PRO A 47 0.07 13.11 15.41
CA PRO A 47 0.96 12.27 14.63
C PRO A 47 0.03 11.44 13.76
N ARG A 48 -0.24 11.92 12.55
CA ARG A 48 -0.96 11.17 11.53
C ARG A 48 0.05 10.16 11.04
N SER A 49 0.27 9.14 11.86
CA SER A 49 0.59 7.81 11.37
C SER A 49 -0.59 7.44 10.47
N ALA A 50 -0.55 7.96 9.24
CA ALA A 50 -1.47 7.57 8.19
C ALA A 50 -1.39 6.04 8.13
N PRO A 51 -2.52 5.35 7.93
CA PRO A 51 -2.49 3.91 7.83
C PRO A 51 -1.46 3.52 6.76
N ALA A 52 -0.58 2.57 7.09
CA ALA A 52 0.39 2.00 6.15
C ALA A 52 -0.29 1.34 4.93
N ASN A 53 -1.62 1.31 4.92
CA ASN A 53 -2.46 1.00 3.78
C ASN A 53 -3.42 2.17 3.51
N PRO A 54 -3.16 3.03 2.52
CA PRO A 54 -4.12 4.04 2.10
C PRO A 54 -5.43 3.37 1.63
N ALA A 55 -6.57 4.02 1.85
CA ALA A 55 -7.85 3.47 1.42
C ALA A 55 -7.91 3.41 -0.13
N LEU A 56 -8.40 2.32 -0.70
CA LEU A 56 -8.47 2.19 -2.16
C LEU A 56 -9.29 3.31 -2.79
N GLY A 57 -8.73 3.92 -3.85
CA GLY A 57 -9.35 5.05 -4.53
C GLY A 57 -9.27 6.39 -3.79
N SER A 58 -8.66 6.43 -2.60
CA SER A 58 -8.42 7.70 -1.91
C SER A 58 -7.28 8.49 -2.56
N PRO A 59 -7.21 9.82 -2.33
CA PRO A 59 -6.14 10.65 -2.89
C PRO A 59 -4.74 10.15 -2.52
N GLU A 60 -4.55 9.69 -1.28
CA GLU A 60 -3.27 9.11 -0.86
C GLU A 60 -2.93 7.79 -1.56
N TRP A 61 -3.92 6.95 -1.89
CA TRP A 61 -3.71 5.73 -2.68
C TRP A 61 -3.31 6.08 -4.12
N LEU A 62 -4.04 7.02 -4.74
CA LEU A 62 -3.74 7.47 -6.11
C LEU A 62 -2.33 8.04 -6.23
N ALA A 63 -1.90 8.88 -5.27
CA ALA A 63 -0.54 9.42 -5.24
C ALA A 63 0.53 8.34 -5.06
N TRP A 64 0.24 7.30 -4.26
CA TRP A 64 1.15 6.17 -4.10
C TRP A 64 1.27 5.32 -5.37
N VAL A 65 0.14 5.02 -6.05
CA VAL A 65 0.15 4.30 -7.33
C VAL A 65 0.92 5.10 -8.39
N ASP A 66 0.64 6.39 -8.48
CA ASP A 66 1.28 7.31 -9.42
C ASP A 66 2.80 7.31 -9.24
N LYS A 67 3.27 7.42 -7.99
CA LYS A 67 4.69 7.35 -7.64
C LYS A 67 5.29 5.97 -7.92
N SER A 68 4.58 4.89 -7.61
CA SER A 68 5.08 3.51 -7.77
C SER A 68 5.28 3.12 -9.24
N LEU A 69 4.47 3.68 -10.13
CA LEU A 69 4.52 3.40 -11.57
C LEU A 69 5.14 4.54 -12.40
N ALA A 70 5.52 5.64 -11.74
CA ALA A 70 5.93 6.89 -12.37
C ALA A 70 4.96 7.28 -13.51
N VAL A 71 3.66 7.37 -13.19
CA VAL A 71 2.60 7.68 -14.16
C VAL A 71 2.66 9.16 -14.54
N SER A 72 2.79 10.03 -13.54
CA SER A 72 3.06 11.46 -13.73
C SER A 72 4.55 11.73 -13.59
N ASP A 73 5.25 11.69 -14.71
CA ASP A 73 6.67 12.06 -14.77
C ASP A 73 6.79 13.59 -14.90
N ASP A 74 7.66 14.21 -14.08
CA ASP A 74 7.95 15.65 -14.07
C ASP A 74 6.73 16.60 -13.95
N GLY A 75 5.59 16.12 -13.44
CA GLY A 75 4.35 16.91 -13.34
C GLY A 75 3.58 17.03 -14.66
N HIS A 76 4.01 16.33 -15.71
CA HIS A 76 3.34 16.23 -17.01
C HIS A 76 2.62 14.88 -17.14
N GLY A 77 1.70 14.61 -16.22
CA GLY A 77 0.90 13.39 -16.19
C GLY A 77 -0.60 13.66 -16.23
N PRO A 78 -1.41 12.64 -16.57
CA PRO A 78 -2.85 12.72 -16.39
C PRO A 78 -3.19 12.89 -14.90
N THR A 79 -4.25 13.62 -14.60
CA THR A 79 -4.70 13.85 -13.23
C THR A 79 -4.99 12.53 -12.51
N PRO A 80 -4.39 12.24 -11.34
CA PRO A 80 -4.64 11.00 -10.62
C PRO A 80 -6.13 10.77 -10.35
N GLY A 81 -6.61 9.57 -10.67
CA GLY A 81 -8.02 9.18 -10.58
C GLY A 81 -8.89 9.62 -11.77
N SER A 82 -8.33 10.25 -12.80
CA SER A 82 -9.03 10.44 -14.07
C SER A 82 -9.02 9.15 -14.90
N ALA A 83 -9.95 9.04 -15.85
CA ALA A 83 -9.98 7.91 -16.77
C ALA A 83 -8.68 7.80 -17.62
N GLU A 84 -8.05 8.93 -17.95
CA GLU A 84 -6.75 8.91 -18.67
C GLU A 84 -5.63 8.36 -17.78
N TRP A 85 -5.67 8.68 -16.48
CA TRP A 85 -4.73 8.15 -15.52
C TRP A 85 -4.91 6.65 -15.33
N ASP A 86 -6.14 6.15 -15.22
CA ASP A 86 -6.41 4.71 -15.12
C ASP A 86 -5.87 3.93 -16.34
N GLN A 87 -6.01 4.51 -17.54
CA GLN A 87 -5.44 3.95 -18.77
C GLN A 87 -3.91 4.01 -18.78
N ALA A 88 -3.32 5.10 -18.29
CA ALA A 88 -1.88 5.22 -18.18
C ALA A 88 -1.30 4.19 -17.19
N VAL A 89 -1.97 3.95 -16.07
CA VAL A 89 -1.65 2.89 -15.10
C VAL A 89 -1.68 1.53 -15.78
N ASN A 90 -2.76 1.18 -16.49
CA ASN A 90 -2.83 -0.10 -17.21
C ASN A 90 -1.72 -0.26 -18.26
N ARG A 91 -1.41 0.82 -19.01
CA ARG A 91 -0.31 0.80 -19.97
C ARG A 91 1.04 0.54 -19.30
N LYS A 92 1.28 1.11 -18.11
CA LYS A 92 2.50 0.88 -17.31
C LYS A 92 2.56 -0.55 -16.75
N LEU A 93 1.42 -1.14 -16.40
CA LEU A 93 1.32 -2.51 -15.92
C LEU A 93 1.46 -3.55 -17.05
N GLY A 94 1.13 -3.18 -18.30
CA GLY A 94 1.33 -4.03 -19.47
C GLY A 94 0.52 -5.33 -19.39
N GLN A 95 1.19 -6.48 -19.53
CA GLN A 95 0.53 -7.80 -19.46
C GLN A 95 -0.01 -8.16 -18.07
N GLU A 96 0.50 -7.50 -17.03
CA GLU A 96 0.07 -7.72 -15.65
C GLU A 96 -1.08 -6.79 -15.25
N ALA A 97 -1.53 -5.92 -16.17
CA ALA A 97 -2.68 -5.05 -15.94
C ALA A 97 -3.93 -5.86 -15.56
N PRO A 98 -4.72 -5.40 -14.57
CA PRO A 98 -5.98 -6.05 -14.24
C PRO A 98 -6.92 -6.08 -15.44
N GLN A 99 -7.57 -7.21 -15.63
CA GLN A 99 -8.57 -7.39 -16.70
C GLN A 99 -9.92 -6.72 -16.37
N ALA A 100 -10.06 -6.17 -15.17
CA ALA A 100 -11.24 -5.42 -14.74
C ALA A 100 -11.30 -4.04 -15.40
N THR A 101 -12.50 -3.46 -15.46
CA THR A 101 -12.72 -2.11 -15.99
C THR A 101 -11.84 -1.09 -15.27
N PRO A 102 -11.02 -0.29 -15.98
CA PRO A 102 -10.18 0.74 -15.38
C PRO A 102 -11.01 1.69 -14.51
N GLY A 103 -10.47 2.09 -13.35
CA GLY A 103 -11.15 2.96 -12.38
C GLY A 103 -12.22 2.28 -11.52
N SER A 104 -12.61 1.04 -11.80
CA SER A 104 -13.55 0.30 -10.96
C SER A 104 -12.93 -0.14 -9.63
N ALA A 105 -13.75 -0.40 -8.60
CA ALA A 105 -13.27 -0.87 -7.31
C ALA A 105 -12.50 -2.21 -7.41
N GLN A 106 -12.94 -3.11 -8.29
CA GLN A 106 -12.23 -4.38 -8.54
C GLN A 106 -10.87 -4.15 -9.18
N TRP A 107 -10.77 -3.20 -10.11
CA TRP A 107 -9.51 -2.81 -10.71
C TRP A 107 -8.56 -2.20 -9.68
N GLN A 108 -9.04 -1.29 -8.82
CA GLN A 108 -8.23 -0.68 -7.76
C GLN A 108 -7.66 -1.73 -6.78
N GLN A 109 -8.47 -2.72 -6.39
CA GLN A 109 -8.02 -3.83 -5.54
C GLN A 109 -6.90 -4.64 -6.21
N ALA A 110 -7.04 -4.93 -7.50
CA ALA A 110 -6.05 -5.70 -8.24
C ALA A 110 -4.74 -4.92 -8.44
N VAL A 111 -4.81 -3.61 -8.76
CA VAL A 111 -3.64 -2.73 -8.84
C VAL A 111 -2.91 -2.67 -7.50
N ASP A 112 -3.65 -2.47 -6.39
CA ASP A 112 -3.07 -2.41 -5.05
C ASP A 112 -2.31 -3.70 -4.70
N ALA A 113 -2.95 -4.85 -4.88
CA ALA A 113 -2.35 -6.15 -4.58
C ALA A 113 -1.07 -6.38 -5.40
N LEU A 114 -1.11 -6.07 -6.70
CA LEU A 114 0.03 -6.22 -7.60
C LEU A 114 1.19 -5.30 -7.18
N LEU A 115 0.91 -4.01 -6.95
CA LEU A 115 1.94 -3.06 -6.58
C LEU A 115 2.55 -3.38 -5.21
N ARG A 116 1.75 -3.83 -4.24
CA ARG A 116 2.23 -4.33 -2.95
C ARG A 116 3.19 -5.50 -3.09
N THR A 117 2.89 -6.47 -3.96
CA THR A 117 3.81 -7.59 -4.23
C THR A 117 5.13 -7.11 -4.82
N ARG A 118 5.10 -6.14 -5.74
CA ARG A 118 6.31 -5.59 -6.36
C ARG A 118 7.20 -4.84 -5.37
N VAL A 119 6.65 -3.95 -4.54
CA VAL A 119 7.44 -3.18 -3.58
C VAL A 119 8.05 -4.03 -2.46
N VAL A 120 7.52 -5.22 -2.20
CA VAL A 120 8.12 -6.18 -1.24
C VAL A 120 9.23 -7.00 -1.88
N THR A 121 9.19 -7.21 -3.19
CA THR A 121 10.11 -8.09 -3.93
C THR A 121 11.38 -7.34 -4.40
N HIS A 122 11.36 -6.01 -4.40
CA HIS A 122 12.48 -5.15 -4.75
C HIS A 122 13.17 -4.60 -3.51
#